data_AF-B7QFE7-F1
#
_entry.id   AF-B7QFE7-F1
#
_cell.length_a   1.000
_cell.length_b   1.000
_cell.length_c   1.000
_cell.angle_alpha   90.00
_cell.angle_beta   90.00
_cell.angle_gamma   90.00
#
_symmetry.space_group_name_H-M   'P 1'
#
loop_
_entity.id
_entity.type
_entity.pdbx_description
1 polymer ?
#
loop_
_entity_poly.entity_id
_entity_poly.type
_entity_poly.pdbx_seq_one_letter_code
_entity_poly.pdbx_strand_id
1 'polypeptide(L)'
;MERTSDTYLHELKNRASNCCKVEPEATADSEAANGDAEVEETSEPLKHKKVTLHPPETSILYLESKAYKDTYGNDPVWTNYRRNFKGQFPPPRTRETCIRAGQIFTGNPCPICRDEYLVVHHTNVKLLQQFISPYTGEVMKPIKTGLLKYQVPFRHYNYEDYYPQLRRVKKEAEPKSQ
;
A
#
# COMPACT_ATOMS: atom_id res chain seq x y z
N MET A 1 8.74 36.79 30.03
CA MET A 1 8.02 37.04 28.76
C MET A 1 7.09 35.87 28.53
N GLU A 2 5.90 35.95 29.12
CA GLU A 2 4.88 34.90 29.10
C GLU A 2 4.04 35.08 27.84
N ARG A 3 3.99 34.06 26.98
CA ARG A 3 3.13 34.07 25.79
C ARG A 3 1.69 33.90 26.26
N THR A 4 0.91 34.96 26.15
CA THR A 4 -0.51 35.00 26.53
C THR A 4 -1.31 33.99 25.73
N SER A 5 -2.23 33.28 26.40
CA SER A 5 -3.12 32.24 25.86
C SER A 5 -3.89 32.64 24.58
N ASP A 6 -4.08 33.94 24.36
CA ASP A 6 -4.81 34.47 23.22
C ASP A 6 -4.06 34.33 21.88
N THR A 7 -2.73 34.30 21.88
CA THR A 7 -1.96 34.08 20.63
C THR A 7 -2.03 32.63 20.17
N TYR A 8 -2.14 31.69 21.12
CA TYR A 8 -2.20 30.25 20.86
C TYR A 8 -3.56 29.84 20.24
N LEU A 9 -4.66 30.47 20.68
CA LEU A 9 -5.99 30.23 20.12
C LEU A 9 -6.15 30.83 18.70
N HIS A 10 -5.42 31.90 18.37
CA HIS A 10 -5.43 32.48 17.03
C HIS A 10 -4.69 31.60 16.00
N GLU A 11 -3.57 30.98 16.40
CA GLU A 11 -2.82 30.02 15.57
C GLU A 11 -3.62 28.74 15.26
N LEU A 12 -4.39 28.23 16.22
CA LEU A 12 -5.23 27.04 16.04
C LEU A 12 -6.43 27.30 15.11
N LYS A 13 -7.03 28.50 15.14
CA LYS A 13 -8.14 28.88 14.24
C LYS A 13 -7.68 29.07 12.79
N ASN A 14 -6.47 29.57 12.55
CA ASN A 14 -5.94 29.75 11.20
C ASN A 14 -5.47 28.43 10.56
N ARG A 15 -5.15 27.40 11.36
CA ARG A 15 -4.79 26.06 10.87
C ARG A 15 -6.01 25.21 10.48
N ALA A 16 -7.19 25.50 11.02
CA ALA A 16 -8.44 24.83 10.67
C ALA A 16 -9.13 25.42 9.42
N SER A 17 -8.75 26.64 8.99
CA SER A 17 -9.42 27.35 7.90
C SER A 17 -8.89 27.03 6.49
N ASN A 18 -7.91 26.12 6.35
CA ASN A 18 -7.35 25.74 5.05
C ASN A 18 -7.57 24.26 4.68
N CYS A 19 -8.57 23.63 5.31
CA CYS A 19 -9.05 22.30 4.95
C CYS A 19 -10.48 22.44 4.41
N CYS A 20 -10.58 22.45 3.07
CA CYS A 20 -11.79 22.18 2.30
C CYS A 20 -12.98 23.13 2.53
N LYS A 21 -12.98 24.29 1.85
CA LYS A 21 -14.23 24.90 1.40
C LYS A 21 -14.68 24.17 0.14
N VAL A 22 -15.69 23.31 0.27
CA VAL A 22 -16.55 22.87 -0.83
C VAL A 22 -17.92 23.39 -0.46
N GLU A 23 -18.57 24.12 -1.36
CA GLU A 23 -20.03 24.33 -1.39
C GLU A 23 -20.41 24.77 -2.82
N PRO A 24 -21.69 24.64 -3.23
CA PRO A 24 -22.09 24.01 -4.48
C PRO A 24 -22.82 24.96 -5.42
N GLU A 25 -22.91 24.62 -6.71
CA GLU A 25 -23.88 25.24 -7.61
C GLU A 25 -24.59 24.18 -8.47
N ALA A 26 -25.91 24.21 -8.39
CA ALA A 26 -26.84 23.38 -9.16
C ALA A 26 -27.56 24.27 -10.18
N THR A 27 -27.83 23.76 -11.39
CA THR A 27 -29.14 23.84 -12.07
C THR A 27 -29.19 23.03 -13.38
N ALA A 28 -30.22 22.19 -13.46
CA ALA A 28 -31.14 21.91 -14.58
C ALA A 28 -30.68 21.29 -15.91
N ASP A 29 -31.05 20.01 -16.08
CA ASP A 29 -31.62 19.27 -17.23
C ASP A 29 -31.53 19.83 -18.67
N SER A 30 -30.91 19.03 -19.56
CA SER A 30 -31.47 18.67 -20.88
C SER A 30 -30.70 17.49 -21.50
N GLU A 31 -31.44 16.51 -22.05
CA GLU A 31 -30.93 15.35 -22.77
C GLU A 31 -30.32 15.68 -24.15
N ALA A 32 -29.42 14.78 -24.58
CA ALA A 32 -29.07 14.40 -25.96
C ALA A 32 -27.74 14.87 -26.59
N ALA A 33 -27.08 13.85 -27.17
CA ALA A 33 -26.18 13.84 -28.34
C ALA A 33 -24.67 14.10 -28.16
N ASN A 34 -23.92 13.00 -28.34
CA ASN A 34 -22.63 12.81 -29.03
C ASN A 34 -21.71 14.02 -29.25
N GLY A 35 -20.45 13.86 -28.84
CA GLY A 35 -19.35 14.68 -29.32
C GLY A 35 -18.04 14.27 -28.66
N ASP A 36 -17.21 13.56 -29.42
CA ASP A 36 -15.84 13.22 -29.05
C ASP A 36 -15.05 14.50 -28.77
N ALA A 37 -14.51 14.64 -27.57
CA ALA A 37 -13.63 15.74 -27.20
C ALA A 37 -12.37 15.17 -26.56
N GLU A 38 -11.37 14.97 -27.41
CA GLU A 38 -9.99 14.77 -27.01
C GLU A 38 -9.55 15.96 -26.15
N VAL A 39 -9.30 15.72 -24.87
CA VAL A 39 -8.55 16.66 -24.05
C VAL A 39 -7.08 16.34 -24.27
N GLU A 40 -6.44 17.08 -25.17
CA GLU A 40 -4.98 17.16 -25.24
C GLU A 40 -4.44 17.75 -23.94
N GLU A 41 -4.04 16.87 -23.02
CA GLU A 41 -3.24 17.22 -21.87
C GLU A 41 -1.79 17.41 -22.36
N THR A 42 -1.44 18.63 -22.77
CA THR A 42 -0.05 19.03 -23.02
C THR A 42 0.69 19.16 -21.69
N SER A 43 0.96 18.02 -21.04
CA SER A 43 1.88 17.94 -19.92
C SER A 43 3.23 17.47 -20.43
N GLU A 44 4.29 18.22 -20.10
CA GLU A 44 5.66 17.78 -20.33
C GLU A 44 5.83 16.33 -19.88
N PRO A 45 6.53 15.46 -20.63
CA PRO A 45 6.61 14.05 -20.30
C PRO A 45 7.23 13.90 -18.91
N LEU A 46 6.39 13.52 -17.93
CA LEU A 46 6.86 13.24 -16.58
C LEU A 46 7.94 12.17 -16.68
N LYS A 47 9.13 12.47 -16.14
CA LYS A 47 10.27 11.53 -16.12
C LYS A 47 9.94 10.19 -15.46
N HIS A 48 8.88 10.14 -14.65
CA HIS A 48 8.46 8.99 -13.87
C HIS A 48 6.95 8.79 -13.96
N LYS A 49 6.54 7.52 -14.13
CA LYS A 49 5.13 7.12 -14.16
C LYS A 49 4.46 7.38 -12.81
N LYS A 50 3.33 8.08 -12.81
CA LYS A 50 2.49 8.29 -11.63
C LYS A 50 1.74 7.00 -11.29
N VAL A 51 1.66 6.66 -10.00
CA VAL A 51 0.93 5.49 -9.51
C VAL A 51 -0.52 5.87 -9.25
N THR A 52 -1.42 5.14 -9.89
CA THR A 52 -2.87 5.13 -9.64
C THR A 52 -3.18 4.03 -8.62
N LEU A 53 -4.07 4.30 -7.67
CA LEU A 53 -4.55 3.30 -6.72
C LEU A 53 -5.95 2.88 -7.13
N HIS A 54 -6.09 1.62 -7.55
CA HIS A 54 -7.37 1.05 -7.90
C HIS A 54 -8.03 0.36 -6.70
N PRO A 55 -9.37 0.29 -6.65
CA PRO A 55 -10.07 -0.44 -5.60
C PRO A 55 -9.85 -1.96 -5.75
N PRO A 56 -9.92 -2.74 -4.66
CA PRO A 56 -9.61 -4.18 -4.70
C PRO A 56 -10.54 -4.95 -5.64
N GLU A 57 -11.78 -4.53 -5.81
CA GLU A 57 -12.75 -5.20 -6.71
C GLU A 57 -12.25 -5.25 -8.16
N THR A 58 -11.67 -4.16 -8.64
CA THR A 58 -11.13 -4.10 -10.01
C THR A 58 -9.98 -5.07 -10.22
N SER A 59 -9.12 -5.25 -9.20
CA SER A 59 -8.03 -6.22 -9.27
C SER A 59 -8.51 -7.67 -9.32
N ILE A 60 -9.62 -7.99 -8.63
CA ILE A 60 -10.24 -9.33 -8.69
C ILE A 60 -10.75 -9.60 -10.11
N LEU A 61 -11.46 -8.64 -10.69
CA LEU A 61 -11.95 -8.73 -12.08
C LEU A 61 -10.79 -8.85 -13.07
N TYR A 62 -9.70 -8.10 -12.84
CA TYR A 62 -8.50 -8.17 -13.68
C TYR A 62 -7.87 -9.56 -13.68
N LEU A 63 -7.74 -10.21 -12.52
CA LEU A 63 -7.21 -11.59 -12.41
C LEU A 63 -8.04 -12.62 -13.20
N GLU A 64 -9.34 -12.37 -13.40
CA GLU A 64 -10.24 -13.23 -14.16
C GLU A 64 -10.26 -12.91 -15.66
N SER A 65 -9.82 -11.70 -16.01
CA SER A 65 -9.83 -11.19 -17.37
C SER A 65 -8.90 -11.97 -18.31
N LYS A 66 -9.15 -11.84 -19.62
CA LYS A 66 -8.27 -12.39 -20.67
C LYS A 66 -6.88 -11.74 -20.62
N ALA A 67 -6.80 -10.44 -20.34
CA ALA A 67 -5.56 -9.68 -20.37
C ALA A 67 -4.54 -10.22 -19.35
N TYR A 68 -4.99 -10.62 -18.17
CA TYR A 68 -4.12 -11.24 -17.17
C TYR A 68 -3.59 -12.60 -17.64
N LYS A 69 -4.46 -13.42 -18.25
CA LYS A 69 -4.08 -14.74 -18.80
C LYS A 69 -3.10 -14.61 -19.96
N ASP A 70 -3.28 -13.62 -20.83
CA ASP A 70 -2.39 -13.38 -21.97
C ASP A 70 -1.00 -12.90 -21.51
N THR A 71 -0.93 -12.14 -20.41
CA THR A 71 0.33 -11.56 -19.90
C THR A 71 1.13 -12.49 -18.99
N TYR A 72 0.47 -13.24 -18.11
CA TYR A 72 1.11 -14.09 -17.11
C TYR A 72 0.87 -15.60 -17.36
N GLY A 73 -0.17 -15.97 -18.09
CA GLY A 73 -0.51 -17.36 -18.34
C GLY A 73 -0.93 -18.09 -17.05
N ASN A 74 -0.33 -19.27 -16.87
CA ASN A 74 -0.54 -20.11 -15.68
C ASN A 74 0.51 -19.88 -14.58
N ASP A 75 1.55 -19.09 -14.88
CA ASP A 75 2.65 -18.86 -13.97
C ASP A 75 2.32 -17.74 -12.98
N PRO A 76 2.89 -17.78 -11.76
CA PRO A 76 2.67 -16.70 -10.79
C PRO A 76 3.36 -15.41 -11.26
N VAL A 77 2.80 -14.26 -10.88
CA VAL A 77 3.18 -12.92 -11.39
C VAL A 77 4.70 -12.64 -11.38
N TRP A 78 5.42 -13.17 -10.39
CA TRP A 78 6.82 -12.86 -10.16
C TRP A 78 7.82 -13.72 -10.97
N THR A 79 7.38 -14.74 -11.72
CA THR A 79 8.29 -15.59 -12.53
C THR A 79 9.01 -14.82 -13.62
N ASN A 80 8.28 -13.93 -14.31
CA ASN A 80 8.80 -13.13 -15.42
C ASN A 80 9.61 -11.91 -14.95
N TYR A 81 9.94 -11.84 -13.66
CA TYR A 81 10.68 -10.74 -13.08
C TYR A 81 12.12 -11.14 -12.73
N ARG A 82 13.09 -10.41 -13.28
CA ARG A 82 14.50 -10.55 -12.93
C ARG A 82 15.06 -9.23 -12.41
N ARG A 83 15.66 -9.29 -11.23
CA ARG A 83 16.25 -8.11 -10.58
C ARG A 83 17.70 -7.92 -11.03
N ASN A 84 18.05 -6.66 -11.29
CA ASN A 84 19.42 -6.26 -11.62
C ASN A 84 20.19 -6.01 -10.31
N PHE A 85 21.31 -6.72 -10.12
CA PHE A 85 22.24 -6.52 -9.03
C PHE A 85 23.67 -6.81 -9.52
N LYS A 86 24.67 -6.34 -8.79
CA LYS A 86 26.08 -6.54 -9.13
C LYS A 86 26.57 -7.89 -8.62
N GLY A 87 27.31 -8.62 -9.45
CA GLY A 87 27.96 -9.89 -9.09
C GLY A 87 27.08 -11.12 -9.31
N GLN A 88 27.56 -12.28 -8.83
CA GLN A 88 26.89 -13.57 -9.01
C GLN A 88 25.72 -13.77 -8.04
N PHE A 89 25.87 -13.28 -6.80
CA PHE A 89 24.89 -13.48 -5.74
C PHE A 89 24.05 -12.23 -5.48
N PRO A 90 22.72 -12.35 -5.35
CA PRO A 90 21.87 -11.23 -5.02
C PRO A 90 22.16 -10.73 -3.59
N PRO A 91 22.00 -9.43 -3.32
CA PRO A 91 22.09 -8.92 -1.97
C PRO A 91 21.00 -9.56 -1.09
N PRO A 92 21.28 -9.83 0.19
CA PRO A 92 20.37 -10.55 1.08
C PRO A 92 19.06 -9.79 1.37
N ARG A 93 19.04 -8.47 1.10
CA ARG A 93 17.85 -7.63 1.26
C ARG A 93 17.47 -7.02 -0.07
N THR A 94 16.17 -7.01 -0.34
CA THR A 94 15.61 -6.24 -1.45
C THR A 94 15.56 -4.76 -1.08
N ARG A 95 15.36 -3.90 -2.08
CA ARG A 95 15.12 -2.47 -1.86
C ARG A 95 13.87 -2.26 -1.00
N GLU A 96 13.82 -1.14 -0.30
CA GLU A 96 12.72 -0.82 0.61
C GLU A 96 11.47 -0.37 -0.16
N THR A 97 11.61 0.56 -1.12
CA THR A 97 10.48 1.07 -1.89
C THR A 97 10.77 1.13 -3.40
N CYS A 98 9.75 0.76 -4.20
CA CYS A 98 9.71 0.96 -5.65
C CYS A 98 9.15 2.36 -5.99
N ILE A 99 8.20 2.83 -5.17
CA ILE A 99 7.43 4.05 -5.34
C ILE A 99 7.95 5.10 -4.34
N ARG A 100 8.11 6.35 -4.79
CA ARG A 100 8.46 7.50 -3.96
C ARG A 100 7.57 8.68 -4.38
N ALA A 101 6.97 9.37 -3.42
CA ALA A 101 6.04 10.49 -3.67
C ALA A 101 4.93 10.17 -4.70
N GLY A 102 4.39 8.95 -4.67
CA GLY A 102 3.33 8.53 -5.61
C GLY A 102 3.79 8.29 -7.06
N GLN A 103 5.11 8.26 -7.31
CA GLN A 103 5.68 8.00 -8.63
C GLN A 103 6.66 6.82 -8.59
N ILE A 104 6.72 6.06 -9.69
CA ILE A 104 7.67 4.96 -9.84
C ILE A 104 9.03 5.56 -10.19
N PHE A 105 9.91 5.63 -9.18
CA PHE A 105 11.25 6.17 -9.37
C PHE A 105 12.22 5.17 -10.00
N THR A 106 11.95 3.87 -9.86
CA THR A 106 12.89 2.85 -10.36
C THR A 106 12.57 2.45 -11.80
N GLY A 107 13.58 2.38 -12.66
CA GLY A 107 13.42 1.89 -14.05
C GLY A 107 13.02 0.41 -14.16
N ASN A 108 13.40 -0.43 -13.19
CA ASN A 108 12.96 -1.83 -13.12
C ASN A 108 12.14 -2.07 -11.84
N PRO A 109 10.84 -1.71 -11.80
CA PRO A 109 9.97 -1.84 -10.63
C PRO A 109 9.68 -3.31 -10.30
N CYS A 110 9.12 -3.53 -9.11
CA CYS A 110 8.74 -4.82 -8.57
C CYS A 110 7.56 -5.41 -9.38
N PRO A 111 7.34 -6.74 -9.43
CA PRO A 111 6.23 -7.33 -10.18
C PRO A 111 4.87 -6.67 -9.87
N ILE A 112 4.62 -6.39 -8.58
CA ILE A 112 3.40 -5.72 -8.09
C ILE A 112 3.38 -4.23 -8.44
N CYS A 113 4.52 -3.55 -8.44
CA CYS A 113 4.56 -2.10 -8.70
C CYS A 113 4.64 -1.76 -10.19
N ARG A 114 4.91 -2.75 -11.05
CA ARG A 114 4.95 -2.58 -12.51
C ARG A 114 3.53 -2.46 -13.08
N ASP A 115 2.61 -3.22 -12.50
CA ASP A 115 1.24 -3.39 -12.95
C ASP A 115 0.29 -2.73 -11.95
N GLU A 116 -0.54 -1.81 -12.42
CA GLU A 116 -1.43 -0.99 -11.58
C GLU A 116 -2.62 -1.80 -11.03
N TYR A 117 -3.06 -2.80 -11.79
CA TYR A 117 -4.24 -3.59 -11.44
C TYR A 117 -3.94 -4.67 -10.39
N LEU A 118 -2.66 -4.90 -10.06
CA LEU A 118 -2.26 -5.85 -9.03
C LEU A 118 -2.25 -5.21 -7.64
N VAL A 119 -3.46 -5.07 -7.09
CA VAL A 119 -3.66 -4.51 -5.75
C VAL A 119 -3.53 -5.60 -4.68
N VAL A 120 -2.60 -5.41 -3.75
CA VAL A 120 -2.42 -6.31 -2.60
C VAL A 120 -3.48 -5.97 -1.56
N HIS A 121 -4.50 -6.81 -1.46
CA HIS A 121 -5.58 -6.68 -0.48
C HIS A 121 -5.98 -8.05 0.04
N HIS A 122 -6.48 -8.12 1.28
CA HIS A 122 -6.82 -9.40 1.93
C HIS A 122 -7.98 -10.14 1.25
N THR A 123 -8.84 -9.44 0.52
CA THR A 123 -9.93 -10.02 -0.29
C THR A 123 -9.42 -10.81 -1.50
N ASN A 124 -8.23 -10.47 -1.98
CA ASN A 124 -7.69 -10.97 -3.24
C ASN A 124 -6.93 -12.28 -3.01
N VAL A 125 -7.65 -13.32 -2.59
CA VAL A 125 -7.06 -14.61 -2.23
C VAL A 125 -6.30 -15.23 -3.40
N LYS A 126 -6.82 -15.09 -4.63
CA LYS A 126 -6.18 -15.60 -5.86
C LYS A 126 -4.78 -15.00 -6.09
N LEU A 127 -4.58 -13.72 -5.77
CA LEU A 127 -3.29 -13.06 -5.88
C LEU A 127 -2.36 -13.47 -4.74
N LEU A 128 -2.87 -13.44 -3.50
CA LEU A 128 -2.07 -13.75 -2.31
C LEU A 128 -1.57 -15.19 -2.29
N GLN A 129 -2.37 -16.14 -2.77
CA GLN A 129 -2.02 -17.56 -2.85
C GLN A 129 -0.75 -17.79 -3.68
N GLN A 130 -0.48 -16.96 -4.68
CA GLN A 130 0.73 -17.05 -5.52
C GLN A 130 2.04 -16.76 -4.76
N PHE A 131 1.94 -16.09 -3.61
CA PHE A 131 3.08 -15.74 -2.76
C PHE A 131 3.26 -16.69 -1.57
N ILE A 132 2.45 -17.73 -1.50
CA ILE A 132 2.50 -18.76 -0.47
C ILE A 132 2.94 -20.07 -1.12
N SER A 133 3.82 -20.80 -0.44
CA SER A 133 4.25 -22.13 -0.88
C SER A 133 3.10 -23.14 -0.76
N PRO A 134 2.75 -23.89 -1.82
CA PRO A 134 1.62 -24.83 -1.77
C PRO A 134 1.87 -26.03 -0.86
N TYR A 135 3.13 -26.38 -0.58
CA TYR A 135 3.48 -27.55 0.22
C TYR A 135 3.72 -27.22 1.69
N THR A 136 4.38 -26.09 1.96
CA THR A 136 4.75 -25.69 3.34
C THR A 136 3.77 -24.69 3.95
N GLY A 137 2.97 -24.00 3.13
CA GLY A 137 2.10 -22.90 3.60
C GLY A 137 2.86 -21.65 4.03
N GLU A 138 4.19 -21.63 3.87
CA GLU A 138 5.02 -20.48 4.26
C GLU A 138 4.97 -19.37 3.21
N VAL A 139 5.04 -18.12 3.67
CA VAL A 139 5.14 -16.94 2.79
C VAL A 139 6.53 -16.91 2.14
N MET A 140 6.56 -16.75 0.83
CA MET A 140 7.81 -16.73 0.09
C MET A 140 8.67 -15.52 0.44
N LYS A 141 9.98 -15.76 0.58
CA LYS A 141 10.96 -14.71 0.88
C LYS A 141 11.05 -13.70 -0.27
N PRO A 142 11.18 -12.39 0.01
CA PRO A 142 11.30 -11.34 -1.01
C PRO A 142 12.46 -11.53 -1.99
N ILE A 143 13.52 -12.23 -1.58
CA ILE A 143 14.67 -12.54 -2.45
C ILE A 143 14.24 -13.42 -3.64
N LYS A 144 13.31 -14.35 -3.41
CA LYS A 144 12.81 -15.28 -4.42
C LYS A 144 11.78 -14.61 -5.33
N THR A 145 10.88 -13.82 -4.76
CA THR A 145 9.78 -13.17 -5.48
C THR A 145 10.15 -11.81 -6.09
N GLY A 146 11.29 -11.23 -5.71
CA GLY A 146 11.72 -9.91 -6.18
C GLY A 146 10.91 -8.73 -5.63
N LEU A 147 10.09 -8.97 -4.60
CA LEU A 147 9.25 -7.95 -3.98
C LEU A 147 10.02 -7.04 -3.02
N LEU A 148 9.36 -5.93 -2.67
CA LEU A 148 9.83 -5.01 -1.63
C LEU A 148 9.80 -5.67 -0.25
N LYS A 149 10.73 -5.26 0.60
CA LYS A 149 10.65 -5.59 2.02
C LYS A 149 9.80 -4.53 2.72
N TYR A 150 8.62 -4.91 3.18
CA TYR A 150 7.85 -4.09 4.11
C TYR A 150 7.97 -4.67 5.52
N GLN A 151 8.33 -3.83 6.48
CA GLN A 151 8.32 -4.22 7.89
C GLN A 151 6.90 -4.04 8.41
N VAL A 152 6.22 -5.15 8.70
CA VAL A 152 4.98 -5.08 9.48
C VAL A 152 5.37 -4.78 10.92
N PRO A 153 4.93 -3.66 11.52
CA PRO A 153 5.18 -3.40 12.92
C PRO A 153 4.43 -4.45 13.74
N PHE A 154 5.16 -5.34 14.42
CA PHE A 154 4.56 -6.27 15.35
C PHE A 154 4.04 -5.49 16.56
N ARG A 155 2.72 -5.34 16.64
CA ARG A 155 2.06 -4.77 17.82
C ARG A 155 2.15 -5.82 18.93
N HIS A 156 2.97 -5.54 19.94
CA HIS A 156 2.98 -6.35 21.16
C HIS A 156 1.76 -5.95 21.97
N TYR A 157 0.83 -6.90 22.13
CA TYR A 157 -0.32 -6.72 23.01
C TYR A 157 0.09 -7.14 24.42
N ASN A 158 0.01 -6.21 25.37
CA ASN A 158 0.07 -6.60 26.77
C ASN A 158 -1.30 -7.17 27.17
N TYR A 159 -1.41 -8.49 27.23
CA TYR A 159 -2.66 -9.17 27.61
C TYR A 159 -3.16 -8.79 29.01
N GLU A 160 -2.28 -8.27 29.89
CA GLU A 160 -2.65 -7.82 31.24
C GLU A 160 -3.56 -6.58 31.25
N ASP A 161 -3.57 -5.82 30.16
CA ASP A 161 -4.44 -4.66 29.99
C ASP A 161 -5.90 -5.10 29.75
N TYR A 162 -6.09 -6.23 29.05
CA TYR A 162 -7.40 -6.79 28.73
C TYR A 162 -7.91 -7.81 29.77
N TYR A 163 -6.99 -8.54 30.41
CA TYR A 163 -7.32 -9.59 31.38
C TYR A 163 -6.72 -9.27 32.76
N PRO A 164 -7.37 -8.40 33.56
CA PRO A 164 -6.84 -7.95 34.84
C PRO A 164 -6.66 -9.08 35.87
N GLN A 165 -7.30 -10.24 35.68
CA GLN A 165 -7.06 -11.45 36.48
C GLN A 165 -5.60 -11.92 36.43
N LEU A 166 -4.88 -11.66 35.33
CA LEU A 166 -3.47 -12.03 35.19
C LEU A 166 -2.54 -11.19 36.08
N ARG A 167 -2.96 -9.98 36.49
CA ARG A 167 -2.20 -9.16 37.45
C ARG A 167 -2.21 -9.76 38.86
N ARG A 168 -3.26 -10.50 39.21
CA ARG A 168 -3.42 -11.09 40.54
C ARG A 168 -2.45 -12.25 40.75
N VAL A 169 -2.23 -13.06 39.71
CA VAL A 169 -1.30 -14.19 39.72
C VAL A 169 0.15 -13.73 39.94
N LYS A 170 0.55 -12.59 39.35
CA LYS A 170 1.91 -12.04 39.55
C LYS A 170 2.16 -11.55 40.98
N LYS A 171 1.17 -10.95 41.64
CA LYS A 171 1.30 -10.47 43.04
C LYS A 171 1.43 -11.59 44.06
N GLU A 172 0.95 -12.79 43.75
CA GLU A 172 1.04 -13.97 44.62
C GLU A 172 2.35 -14.74 44.41
N ALA A 173 3.05 -14.53 43.29
CA ALA A 173 4.30 -15.21 42.92
C ALA A 173 5.57 -14.44 43.31
N GLU A 174 5.49 -13.17 43.68
CA GLU A 174 6.63 -12.46 44.28
C GLU A 174 6.90 -13.06 45.67
N PRO A 175 8.08 -13.65 45.93
CA PRO A 175 8.38 -14.19 47.24
C PRO A 175 8.35 -13.03 48.24
N LYS A 176 7.49 -13.13 49.26
CA LYS A 176 7.52 -12.22 50.41
C LYS A 176 8.93 -12.26 50.98
N SER A 177 9.72 -11.20 50.79
CA SER A 177 11.01 -11.06 51.45
C SER A 177 10.75 -11.12 52.96
N GLN A 178 11.28 -12.16 53.61
CA GLN A 178 11.33 -12.26 55.06
C GLN A 178 12.35 -11.26 55.62
#